data_AF-A0A6G9W9K8-F1
#
_entry.id   AF-A0A6G9W9K8-F1
#
_cell.length_a   1.000
_cell.length_b   1.000
_cell.length_c   1.000
_cell.angle_alpha   90.00
_cell.angle_beta   90.00
_cell.angle_gamma   90.00
#
_symmetry.space_group_name_H-M   'P 1'
#
loop_
_entity.id
_entity.type
_entity.pdbx_description
1 polymer ?
#
loop_
_entity_poly.entity_id
_entity_poly.type
_entity_poly.pdbx_seq_one_letter_code
_entity_poly.pdbx_strand_id
1 'polypeptide(L)'
;MFPTMPKNPLRLWAQFARMTIEAQTVIGLRTAGMMGMMAQAPGEPFRMVAEKQAAATESLFAMAQAAGRGASAERVMSAALRPYGKRTRANSRRLTKPR
;
A
#
# COMPACT_ATOMS: atom_id res chain seq x y z
N MET A 1 27.33 11.73 -10.19
CA MET A 1 26.51 12.60 -9.34
C MET A 1 25.81 11.73 -8.31
N PHE A 2 26.41 11.55 -7.14
CA PHE A 2 25.85 10.73 -6.05
C PHE A 2 24.71 11.50 -5.37
N PRO A 3 23.59 10.85 -5.01
CA PRO A 3 22.51 11.53 -4.32
C PRO A 3 23.03 12.04 -2.98
N THR A 4 22.79 13.32 -2.71
CA THR A 4 23.15 13.99 -1.46
C THR A 4 22.63 13.15 -0.28
N MET A 5 23.53 12.67 0.58
CA MET A 5 23.14 12.01 1.83
C MET A 5 22.14 12.90 2.60
N PRO A 6 21.08 12.33 3.19
CA PRO A 6 20.14 13.10 3.97
C PRO A 6 20.89 13.81 5.11
N LYS A 7 20.58 15.10 5.33
CA LYS A 7 21.22 15.99 6.31
C LYS A 7 21.19 15.48 7.77
N ASN A 8 20.51 14.37 8.06
CA ASN A 8 20.56 13.68 9.35
C ASN A 8 20.15 12.20 9.19
N PRO A 9 21.10 11.26 8.99
CA PRO A 9 20.80 9.84 8.78
C PRO A 9 20.13 9.20 10.00
N LEU A 10 20.48 9.61 11.23
CA LEU A 10 19.86 9.09 12.46
C LEU A 10 18.37 9.40 12.53
N ARG A 11 17.95 10.59 12.10
CA ARG A 11 16.53 10.97 12.04
C ARG A 11 15.75 10.14 11.02
N LEU A 12 16.36 9.78 9.89
CA LEU A 12 15.74 8.89 8.91
C LEU A 12 15.59 7.47 9.47
N TRP A 13 16.65 6.95 10.11
CA TRP A 13 16.62 5.66 10.79
C TRP A 13 15.56 5.57 11.88
N ALA A 14 15.44 6.61 12.72
CA ALA A 14 14.40 6.68 13.74
C ALA A 14 12.99 6.68 13.15
N GLN A 15 12.76 7.42 12.05
CA GLN A 15 11.46 7.42 11.34
C GLN A 15 11.16 6.05 10.73
N PHE A 16 12.15 5.40 10.13
CA PHE A 16 12.02 4.06 9.57
C PHE A 16 11.71 3.02 10.66
N ALA A 17 12.41 3.06 11.79
CA ALA A 17 12.17 2.18 12.93
C ALA A 17 10.75 2.36 13.48
N ARG A 18 10.30 3.62 13.65
CA ARG A 18 8.93 3.94 14.06
C ARG A 18 7.89 3.38 13.07
N MET A 19 8.09 3.61 11.77
CA MET A 19 7.20 3.08 10.72
C MET A 19 7.14 1.55 10.76
N THR A 20 8.28 0.90 11.01
CA THR A 20 8.36 -0.57 11.10
C THR A 20 7.57 -1.09 12.29
N ILE A 21 7.71 -0.46 13.47
CA ILE A 21 6.95 -0.82 14.68
C ILE A 21 5.44 -0.65 14.42
N GLU A 22 5.03 0.51 13.89
CA GLU A 22 3.63 0.79 13.55
C GLU A 22 3.08 -0.24 12.56
N ALA A 23 3.85 -0.61 11.53
CA ALA A 23 3.48 -1.63 10.57
C ALA A 23 3.29 -3.01 11.22
N GLN A 24 4.22 -3.43 12.09
CA GLN A 24 4.12 -4.70 12.82
C GLN A 24 2.88 -4.74 13.73
N THR A 25 2.57 -3.64 14.41
CA THR A 25 1.35 -3.53 15.23
C THR A 25 0.09 -3.69 14.37
N VAL A 26 0.01 -3.01 13.23
CA VAL A 26 -1.15 -3.14 12.32
C VAL A 26 -1.29 -4.57 11.79
N ILE A 27 -0.17 -5.22 11.42
CA ILE A 27 -0.16 -6.61 10.99
C ILE A 27 -0.69 -7.51 12.11
N GLY A 28 -0.16 -7.38 13.33
CA GLY A 28 -0.58 -8.15 14.49
C GLY A 28 -2.07 -8.02 14.78
N LEU A 29 -2.60 -6.79 14.80
CA LEU A 29 -4.03 -6.53 15.02
C LEU A 29 -4.91 -7.17 13.93
N ARG A 30 -4.48 -7.13 12.66
CA ARG A 30 -5.22 -7.75 11.56
C ARG A 30 -5.19 -9.28 11.63
N THR A 31 -4.04 -9.86 12.00
CA THR A 31 -3.90 -11.30 12.20
C THR A 31 -4.74 -11.78 13.39
N ALA A 32 -4.72 -11.05 14.51
CA ALA A 32 -5.57 -11.32 15.67
C ALA A 32 -7.07 -11.29 15.29
N GLY A 33 -7.50 -10.32 14.49
CA GLY A 33 -8.85 -10.26 13.95
C GLY A 33 -9.23 -11.46 13.07
N MET A 34 -8.33 -11.91 12.19
CA MET A 34 -8.55 -13.11 11.37
C MET A 34 -8.62 -14.41 12.19
N MET A 35 -7.91 -14.48 13.32
CA MET A 35 -7.95 -15.62 14.26
C MET A 35 -9.14 -15.54 15.24
N GLY A 36 -10.00 -14.53 15.14
CA GLY A 36 -11.15 -14.33 16.04
C GLY A 36 -10.80 -13.78 17.43
N MET A 37 -9.56 -13.37 17.66
CA MET A 37 -9.11 -12.79 18.94
C MET A 37 -9.57 -11.34 19.13
N MET A 38 -10.03 -10.67 18.06
CA MET A 38 -10.50 -9.28 18.08
C MET A 38 -11.72 -9.13 17.18
N ALA A 39 -12.72 -8.35 17.61
CA ALA A 39 -13.92 -8.11 16.81
C ALA A 39 -13.59 -7.34 15.53
N GLN A 40 -13.86 -7.94 14.37
CA GLN A 40 -13.81 -7.28 13.06
C GLN A 40 -15.19 -7.31 12.41
N ALA A 41 -15.48 -6.32 11.56
CA ALA A 41 -16.70 -6.35 10.78
C ALA A 41 -16.72 -7.63 9.91
N PRO A 42 -17.84 -8.36 9.84
CA PRO A 42 -17.95 -9.57 9.05
C PRO A 42 -17.51 -9.30 7.60
N GLY A 43 -16.57 -10.10 7.09
CA GLY A 43 -16.07 -10.00 5.71
C GLY A 43 -15.00 -8.94 5.45
N GLU A 44 -14.60 -8.12 6.43
CA GLU A 44 -13.57 -7.08 6.24
C GLU A 44 -12.20 -7.64 5.82
N PRO A 45 -11.68 -8.76 6.38
CA PRO A 45 -10.45 -9.38 5.91
C PRO A 45 -10.52 -9.83 4.44
N PHE A 46 -11.63 -10.47 4.06
CA PHE A 46 -11.87 -10.93 2.69
C PHE A 46 -11.96 -9.75 1.72
N ARG A 47 -12.65 -8.68 2.12
CA ARG A 47 -12.74 -7.44 1.33
C ARG A 47 -11.38 -6.80 1.11
N MET A 48 -10.54 -6.75 2.14
CA MET A 48 -9.18 -6.22 2.01
C MET A 48 -8.31 -7.04 1.05
N VAL A 49 -8.41 -8.37 1.10
CA VAL A 49 -7.69 -9.25 0.17
C VAL A 49 -8.20 -9.06 -1.26
N ALA A 50 -9.52 -9.02 -1.46
CA ALA A 50 -10.13 -8.76 -2.75
C ALA A 50 -9.74 -7.39 -3.32
N GLU A 51 -9.70 -6.34 -2.49
CA GLU A 51 -9.24 -5.00 -2.91
C GLU A 51 -7.78 -5.03 -3.40
N LYS A 52 -6.89 -5.79 -2.74
CA LYS A 52 -5.48 -5.94 -3.15
C LYS A 52 -5.33 -6.75 -4.44
N GLN A 53 -6.06 -7.86 -4.59
CA GLN A 53 -6.04 -8.67 -5.81
C GLN A 53 -6.57 -7.87 -7.01
N ALA A 54 -7.69 -7.17 -6.85
CA ALA A 54 -8.23 -6.29 -7.89
C ALA A 54 -7.23 -5.18 -8.27
N ALA A 55 -6.51 -4.61 -7.30
CA ALA A 55 -5.44 -3.65 -7.57
C ALA A 55 -4.32 -4.26 -8.42
N ALA A 56 -3.89 -5.48 -8.10
CA ALA A 56 -2.83 -6.18 -8.80
C ALA A 56 -3.22 -6.46 -10.27
N THR A 57 -4.43 -6.98 -10.49
CA THR A 57 -4.93 -7.25 -11.85
C THR A 57 -5.07 -5.97 -12.68
N GLU A 58 -5.63 -4.90 -12.12
CA GLU A 58 -5.72 -3.60 -12.79
C GLU A 58 -4.33 -3.03 -13.12
N SER A 59 -3.37 -3.22 -12.22
CA SER A 59 -1.98 -2.74 -12.40
C SER A 59 -1.27 -3.51 -13.51
N LEU A 60 -1.41 -4.83 -13.53
CA LEU A 60 -0.87 -5.68 -14.60
C LEU A 60 -1.46 -5.31 -15.95
N PHE A 61 -2.78 -5.11 -16.03
CA PHE A 61 -3.42 -4.70 -17.27
C PHE A 61 -2.97 -3.31 -17.73
N ALA A 62 -2.91 -2.33 -16.82
CA ALA A 62 -2.44 -0.99 -17.12
C ALA A 62 -0.97 -0.97 -17.59
N MET A 63 -0.13 -1.78 -16.96
CA MET A 63 1.26 -1.99 -17.32
C MET A 63 1.39 -2.60 -18.73
N ALA A 64 0.69 -3.71 -18.99
CA ALA A 64 0.70 -4.37 -20.30
C ALA A 64 0.19 -3.46 -21.42
N GLN A 65 -0.87 -2.69 -21.15
CA GLN A 65 -1.42 -1.73 -22.10
C GLN A 65 -0.44 -0.58 -22.39
N ALA A 66 0.24 -0.05 -21.37
CA ALA A 66 1.25 1.00 -21.55
C ALA A 66 2.47 0.48 -22.32
N ALA A 67 2.95 -0.71 -21.99
CA ALA A 67 4.07 -1.35 -22.67
C ALA A 67 3.74 -1.66 -24.14
N GLY A 68 2.56 -2.21 -24.42
CA GLY A 68 2.10 -2.51 -25.78
C GLY A 68 1.94 -1.27 -26.67
N ARG A 69 1.78 -0.07 -26.08
CA ARG A 69 1.80 1.22 -26.79
C ARG A 69 3.19 1.83 -26.94
N GLY A 70 4.25 1.11 -26.56
CA GLY A 70 5.63 1.59 -26.65
C GLY A 70 5.94 2.70 -25.63
N ALA A 71 5.23 2.77 -24.51
CA ALA A 71 5.51 3.78 -23.50
C ALA A 71 6.88 3.56 -22.83
N SER A 72 7.56 4.65 -22.46
CA SER A 72 8.79 4.62 -21.66
C SER A 72 8.60 3.84 -20.35
N ALA A 73 9.66 3.18 -19.86
CA ALA A 73 9.64 2.39 -18.63
C ALA A 73 9.05 3.15 -17.42
N GLU A 74 9.33 4.46 -17.28
CA GLU A 74 8.76 5.29 -16.22
C GLU A 74 7.22 5.38 -16.30
N ARG A 75 6.67 5.56 -17.51
CA ARG A 75 5.22 5.61 -17.72
C ARG A 75 4.56 4.26 -17.50
N VAL A 76 5.24 3.17 -17.88
CA VAL A 76 4.77 1.81 -17.62
C VAL A 76 4.68 1.56 -16.11
N MET A 77 5.71 1.94 -15.35
CA MET A 77 5.71 1.85 -13.89
C MET A 77 4.64 2.75 -13.26
N SER A 78 4.49 3.99 -13.74
CA SER A 78 3.44 4.91 -13.27
C SER A 78 2.04 4.35 -13.51
N ALA A 79 1.80 3.72 -14.66
CA ALA A 79 0.55 3.04 -14.97
C ALA A 79 0.28 1.85 -14.03
N ALA A 80 1.32 1.08 -13.69
CA ALA A 80 1.24 -0.01 -12.71
C ALA A 80 0.95 0.49 -11.27
N LEU A 81 1.46 1.66 -10.87
CA LEU A 81 1.28 2.15 -9.50
C LEU A 81 -0.06 2.88 -9.27
N ARG A 82 -0.68 3.40 -10.32
CA ARG A 82 -1.94 4.17 -10.25
C ARG A 82 -3.07 3.43 -9.51
N PRO A 83 -3.37 2.14 -9.80
CA PRO A 83 -4.46 1.42 -9.13
C PRO A 83 -4.23 1.24 -7.62
N TYR A 84 -2.99 1.01 -7.19
CA TYR A 84 -2.61 0.95 -5.78
C TYR A 84 -2.82 2.31 -5.10
N GLY A 85 -2.34 3.41 -5.70
CA GLY A 85 -2.51 4.76 -5.16
C GLY A 85 -3.98 5.13 -4.94
N LYS A 86 -4.87 4.78 -5.89
CA LYS A 86 -6.32 5.00 -5.78
C LYS A 86 -6.91 4.30 -4.54
N ARG A 87 -6.56 3.03 -4.34
CA ARG A 87 -7.06 2.21 -3.21
C ARG A 87 -6.47 2.64 -1.87
N THR A 88 -5.19 2.97 -1.80
CA THR A 88 -4.55 3.50 -0.59
C THR A 88 -5.21 4.81 -0.16
N ARG A 89 -5.52 5.71 -1.11
CA ARG A 89 -6.21 6.97 -0.82
C ARG A 89 -7.65 6.74 -0.33
N ALA A 90 -8.36 5.79 -0.94
CA ALA A 90 -9.69 5.40 -0.48
C ALA A 90 -9.64 4.80 0.93
N ASN A 91 -8.67 3.92 1.21
CA ASN A 91 -8.46 3.30 2.52
C ASN A 91 -8.17 4.35 3.59
N SER A 92 -7.22 5.26 3.33
CA SER A 92 -6.89 6.37 4.23
C SER A 92 -8.09 7.28 4.51
N ARG A 93 -8.90 7.62 3.50
CA ARG A 93 -10.14 8.40 3.67
C ARG A 93 -11.19 7.70 4.53
N ARG A 94 -11.26 6.37 4.50
CA ARG A 94 -12.17 5.58 5.33
C ARG A 94 -11.70 5.53 6.79
N LEU A 95 -10.39 5.36 7.00
CA LEU A 95 -9.80 5.33 8.34
C LEU A 95 -9.85 6.67 9.07
N THR A 96 -9.87 7.77 8.32
CA THR A 96 -9.88 9.15 8.87
C THR A 96 -11.26 9.76 8.99
N LYS A 97 -12.32 9.09 8.51
CA LYS A 97 -13.70 9.55 8.72
C LYS A 97 -14.15 9.23 10.16
N PRO A 98 -14.70 10.20 10.91
CA PRO A 98 -15.37 9.92 12.17
C PRO A 98 -16.52 8.93 11.94
N ARG A 99 -16.69 7.99 12.86
CA ARG A 99 -17.81 7.02 12.86
C ARG A 99 -19.09 7.69 13.31
#